data_AF-A0A961K4D6-F1
#
_entry.id   AF-A0A961K4D6-F1
#
_cell.length_a   1.000
_cell.length_b   1.000
_cell.length_c   1.000
_cell.angle_alpha   90.00
_cell.angle_beta   90.00
_cell.angle_gamma   90.00
#
_symmetry.space_group_name_H-M   'P 1'
#
loop_
_entity.id
_entity.type
_entity.pdbx_description
1 polymer ?
#
loop_
_entity_poly.entity_id
_entity_poly.type
_entity_poly.pdbx_seq_one_letter_code
_entity_poly.pdbx_strand_id
1 'polypeptide(L)' 'MSNYANLPAPTPEGGLNRYLQEIRKFPMLEPEEEYMLAKRWVDHEDAEAAHKLVTSHLRLAAKIAMGYRGYGLPQAEVIS' A
#
# COMPACT_ATOMS: atom_id res chain seq x y z
N MET A 1 -6.81 -19.53 1.54
CA MET A 1 -7.71 -18.62 2.27
C MET A 1 -6.88 -17.44 2.74
N SER A 2 -6.77 -16.42 1.89
CA SER A 2 -5.92 -15.25 2.14
C SER A 2 -6.57 -14.38 3.22
N ASN A 3 -5.83 -14.16 4.31
CA ASN A 3 -6.34 -13.54 5.51
C ASN A 3 -6.37 -12.01 5.36
N TYR A 4 -7.46 -11.47 4.82
CA TYR A 4 -7.67 -10.03 4.56
C TYR A 4 -7.70 -9.15 5.85
N ALA A 5 -7.65 -9.76 7.04
CA ALA A 5 -7.80 -9.10 8.34
C ALA A 5 -6.53 -8.43 8.90
N ASN A 6 -5.38 -8.50 8.21
CA ASN A 6 -4.10 -7.99 8.73
C ASN A 6 -3.50 -6.81 7.95
N LEU A 7 -4.30 -6.12 7.13
CA LEU A 7 -3.83 -4.90 6.50
C LEU A 7 -3.69 -3.81 7.57
N PRO A 8 -2.51 -3.18 7.72
CA PRO A 8 -2.35 -2.09 8.66
C PRO A 8 -3.22 -0.91 8.20
N ALA A 9 -4.18 -0.50 9.04
CA ALA A 9 -4.99 0.68 8.80
C ALA A 9 -4.33 1.90 9.47
N PRO A 10 -4.15 3.04 8.78
CA PRO A 10 -3.68 4.25 9.41
C PRO A 10 -4.80 4.83 10.29
N THR A 11 -4.70 4.69 11.62
CA THR A 11 -5.60 5.37 12.56
C THR A 11 -4.97 6.67 13.11
N PRO A 12 -5.79 7.70 13.46
CA PRO A 12 -5.30 9.04 13.80
C PRO A 12 -4.37 9.11 15.04
N GLU A 13 -4.53 8.23 16.02
CA GLU A 13 -3.76 8.23 17.26
C GLU A 13 -2.77 7.04 17.26
N GLY A 14 -1.50 7.31 16.96
CA GLY A 14 -0.41 6.32 17.01
C GLY A 14 -0.39 5.27 15.89
N GLY A 15 -1.46 5.13 15.10
CA GLY A 15 -1.57 4.16 14.00
C GLY A 15 -0.68 4.47 12.80
N LEU A 16 -0.48 5.75 12.48
CA LEU A 16 0.31 6.16 11.31
C LEU A 16 1.78 5.72 11.39
N ASN A 17 2.45 5.87 12.55
CA ASN A 17 3.85 5.43 12.68
C ASN A 17 3.98 3.91 12.52
N ARG A 18 3.04 3.14 13.08
CA ARG A 18 3.00 1.67 12.89
C ARG A 18 2.74 1.33 11.42
N TYR A 19 1.78 1.99 10.78
CA TYR A 19 1.50 1.83 9.35
C TYR A 19 2.75 2.08 8.50
N LEU A 20 3.45 3.19 8.72
CA LEU A 20 4.68 3.53 8.00
C LEU A 20 5.80 2.49 8.23
N GLN A 21 5.87 1.86 9.41
CA GLN A 21 6.80 0.76 9.68
C GLN A 21 6.41 -0.53 8.94
N GLU A 22 5.12 -0.87 8.91
CA GLU A 22 4.63 -2.08 8.23
C GLU A 22 4.80 -1.98 6.71
N ILE A 23 4.47 -0.85 6.07
CA ILE A 23 4.61 -0.70 4.61
C ILE A 23 6.07 -0.76 4.14
N ARG A 24 7.02 -0.49 5.04
CA ARG A 24 8.47 -0.62 4.77
C ARG A 24 8.96 -2.07 4.76
N LYS A 25 8.13 -3.04 5.15
CA LYS A 25 8.48 -4.46 5.08
C LYS A 25 8.19 -5.08 3.72
N PHE A 26 7.27 -4.51 2.94
CA PHE A 26 6.97 -5.02 1.59
C PHE A 26 8.13 -4.74 0.64
N PRO A 27 8.62 -5.73 -0.12
CA PRO A 27 9.70 -5.51 -1.10
C PRO A 27 9.23 -4.59 -2.23
N MET A 28 10.16 -3.83 -2.81
CA MET A 28 9.90 -3.16 -4.10
C MET A 28 9.98 -4.19 -5.22
N LEU A 29 9.19 -3.98 -6.26
CA LEU A 29 9.18 -4.83 -7.44
C LEU A 29 10.14 -4.27 -8.47
N GLU A 30 10.81 -5.16 -9.20
CA GLU A 30 11.47 -4.78 -10.44
C GLU A 30 10.41 -4.52 -11.54
N PRO A 31 10.71 -3.70 -12.57
CA PRO A 31 9.74 -3.35 -13.62
C PRO A 31 9.12 -4.57 -14.31
N GLU A 32 9.90 -5.61 -14.56
CA GLU A 32 9.43 -6.85 -15.18
C GLU A 32 8.45 -7.61 -14.28
N GLU A 33 8.69 -7.62 -12.96
CA GLU A 33 7.79 -8.26 -12.01
C GLU A 33 6.45 -7.53 -11.95
N GLU A 34 6.47 -6.19 -11.96
CA GLU A 34 5.26 -5.37 -11.97
C GLU A 34 4.41 -5.67 -13.21
N TYR A 35 5.02 -5.70 -14.39
CA TYR A 35 4.33 -6.03 -15.64
C TYR A 35 3.69 -7.42 -15.59
N MET A 36 4.43 -8.42 -15.10
CA MET A 36 3.93 -9.79 -14.99
C MET A 36 2.78 -9.92 -14.00
N LEU A 37 2.84 -9.22 -12.86
CA LEU A 37 1.76 -9.20 -11.86
C LEU A 37 0.52 -8.49 -12.39
N ALA A 38 0.69 -7.36 -13.07
CA ALA A 38 -0.41 -6.62 -13.68
C ALA A 38 -1.11 -7.46 -14.75
N LYS A 39 -0.33 -8.10 -15.63
CA LYS A 39 -0.86 -9.01 -16.65
C LYS A 39 -1.60 -10.18 -16.03
N ARG A 40 -1.05 -10.79 -14.98
CA ARG A 40 -1.70 -11.92 -14.30
C ARG A 40 -3.02 -11.53 -13.65
N TRP A 41 -3.11 -10.34 -13.05
CA TRP A 41 -4.37 -9.82 -12.55
C TRP A 41 -5.40 -9.64 -13.67
N VAL A 42 -5.02 -9.05 -14.81
CA VAL A 42 -5.94 -8.80 -15.93
C VAL A 42 -6.38 -10.09 -16.61
N ASP A 43 -5.44 -11.00 -16.89
CA ASP A 43 -5.71 -12.20 -17.69
C ASP A 43 -6.36 -13.32 -16.86
N HIS A 44 -6.12 -13.36 -15.55
CA HIS A 44 -6.52 -14.47 -14.68
C HIS A 44 -7.30 -14.06 -13.44
N GLU A 45 -7.62 -12.78 -13.27
CA GLU A 45 -8.27 -12.24 -12.06
C GLU A 45 -7.52 -12.66 -10.77
N ASP A 46 -6.19 -12.77 -10.85
CA ASP A 46 -5.36 -13.23 -9.73
C ASP A 46 -5.28 -12.16 -8.63
N ALA A 47 -6.13 -12.34 -7.61
CA ALA A 47 -6.19 -11.45 -6.45
C ALA A 47 -4.87 -11.40 -5.67
N GLU A 48 -4.04 -12.45 -5.69
CA GLU A 48 -2.72 -12.43 -5.05
C GLU A 48 -1.74 -11.55 -5.83
N ALA A 49 -1.82 -11.57 -7.17
CA ALA A 49 -1.03 -10.68 -8.01
C ALA A 49 -1.40 -9.21 -7.78
N ALA A 50 -2.70 -8.91 -7.72
CA ALA A 50 -3.19 -7.57 -7.37
C ALA A 50 -2.73 -7.15 -5.96
N HIS A 51 -2.80 -8.05 -4.98
CA HIS A 51 -2.33 -7.77 -3.62
C HIS A 51 -0.84 -7.46 -3.57
N LYS A 52 0.00 -8.24 -4.26
CA LYS A 52 1.45 -8.00 -4.32
C LYS A 52 1.77 -6.67 -5.02
N LEU A 53 1.02 -6.32 -6.06
CA LEU A 53 1.18 -5.05 -6.78
C LEU A 53 0.76 -3.84 -5.92
N VAL A 54 -0.35 -3.92 -5.20
CA VAL A 54 -0.80 -2.82 -4.32
C VAL A 54 0.16 -2.65 -3.13
N THR A 55 0.54 -3.74 -2.47
CA THR A 55 1.36 -3.68 -1.25
C THR A 55 2.78 -3.16 -1.49
N SER A 56 3.39 -3.45 -2.64
CA SER A 56 4.71 -2.92 -3.01
C SER A 56 4.71 -1.39 -3.22
N HIS A 57 3.56 -0.82 -3.57
CA HIS A 57 3.40 0.61 -3.87
C HIS A 57 2.90 1.47 -2.69
N LEU A 58 2.57 0.88 -1.54
CA LEU A 58 2.07 1.64 -0.37
C LEU A 58 3.02 2.74 0.10
N ARG A 59 4.34 2.54 -0.07
CA ARG A 59 5.35 3.56 0.26
C ARG A 59 5.22 4.82 -0.60
N LEU A 60 4.85 4.65 -1.88
CA LEU A 60 4.62 5.78 -2.79
C LEU A 60 3.36 6.55 -2.40
N ALA A 61 2.26 5.84 -2.11
CA ALA A 61 1.02 6.46 -1.62
C ALA A 61 1.26 7.27 -0.33
N ALA A 62 1.96 6.67 0.64
CA ALA A 62 2.34 7.36 1.87
C ALA A 62 3.21 8.60 1.61
N LYS A 63 4.16 8.53 0.66
CA LYS A 63 4.99 9.68 0.26
C LYS A 63 4.15 10.82 -0.31
N ILE A 64 3.20 10.52 -1.19
CA ILE A 64 2.30 11.51 -1.78
C ILE A 64 1.43 12.15 -0.69
N ALA A 65 0.84 11.34 0.19
CA ALA A 65 0.02 11.82 1.31
C ALA A 65 0.79 12.72 2.28
N MET A 66 2.05 12.40 2.58
CA MET A 66 2.92 13.26 3.39
C MET A 66 3.18 14.62 2.73
N GLY A 67 3.08 14.74 1.41
CA GLY A 67 3.18 16.00 0.67
C GLY A 67 2.01 16.96 0.92
N TYR A 68 0.85 16.45 1.36
CA TYR A 68 -0.31 17.24 1.76
C TYR A 68 -0.26 17.69 3.23
N ARG A 69 0.86 17.46 3.94
CA ARG A 69 1.05 17.97 5.30
C ARG A 69 0.98 19.50 5.30
N GLY A 70 0.17 20.06 6.19
CA GLY A 70 0.02 21.52 6.34
C GLY A 70 -1.21 22.11 5.63
N TYR A 71 -1.96 21.31 4.85
CA TYR A 71 -3.22 21.72 4.23
C TYR A 71 -4.46 21.54 5.14
N GLY A 72 -4.26 21.19 6.42
CA GLY A 72 -5.34 21.02 7.41
C GLY A 72 -6.04 19.66 7.39
N LEU A 73 -5.67 18.74 6.50
CA LEU A 73 -6.23 17.38 6.44
C LEU A 73 -5.47 16.40 7.37
N PRO A 74 -6.16 15.50 8.09
CA PRO A 74 -5.51 14.40 8.79
C PRO A 74 -4.77 13.48 7.81
N GLN A 75 -3.47 13.25 8.00
CA GLN A 75 -2.67 12.42 7.08
C GLN A 75 -3.20 10.99 6.94
N ALA A 76 -3.82 10.45 7.99
CA ALA A 76 -4.44 9.14 7.96
C ALA A 76 -5.61 9.06 6.96
N GLU A 77 -6.38 10.15 6.80
CA GLU A 77 -7.49 10.20 5.83
C GLU A 77 -7.01 10.37 4.39
N VAL A 78 -5.82 10.90 4.17
CA VAL A 78 -5.24 11.02 2.82
C VAL A 78 -4.65 9.68 2.34
N ILE A 79 -4.34 8.77 3.27
CA ILE A 79 -3.78 7.44 2.98
C ILE A 79 -4.86 6.35 2.93
N SER A 80 -6.00 6.57 3.61
CA SER A 80 -7.09 5.60 3.78
C SER A 80 -8.05 5.51 2.60
#